data_AF-A0A838JD16-F1
#
_entry.id   AF-A0A838JD16-F1
#
_cell.length_a   1.000
_cell.length_b   1.000
_cell.length_c   1.000
_cell.angle_alpha   90.00
_cell.angle_beta   90.00
_cell.angle_gamma   90.00
#
_symmetry.space_group_name_H-M   'P 1'
#
loop_
_entity.id
_entity.type
_entity.pdbx_description
1 polymer ?
#
loop_
_entity_poly.entity_id
_entity_poly.type
_entity_poly.pdbx_seq_one_letter_code
_entity_poly.pdbx_strand_id
1 'polypeptide(L)' 'MAKETNSQQQLFASSQNSYSWKSIEQIKRGEIIVVEQQDVKILGVRKDGDYWLVSYTDPLNDKKMEQLYNATDFVYTKA' A
#
# COMPACT_ATOMS: atom_id res chain seq x y z
N MET A 1 -5.16 41.31 -16.84
CA MET A 1 -5.85 40.17 -16.18
C MET A 1 -5.05 38.92 -16.50
N ALA A 2 -4.31 38.39 -15.54
CA ALA A 2 -3.61 37.10 -15.66
C ALA A 2 -3.85 36.36 -14.34
N LYS A 3 -4.97 35.62 -14.27
CA LYS A 3 -5.41 34.89 -13.06
C LYS A 3 -5.58 33.37 -13.30
N GLU A 4 -5.19 32.87 -14.46
CA GLU A 4 -5.53 31.50 -14.88
C GLU A 4 -4.37 30.50 -14.75
N THR A 5 -3.14 30.95 -14.47
CA THR A 5 -1.97 30.07 -14.45
C THR A 5 -1.72 29.37 -13.10
N ASN A 6 -2.27 29.89 -11.99
CA ASN A 6 -1.98 29.38 -10.64
C ASN A 6 -2.83 28.16 -10.23
N SER A 7 -3.99 27.95 -10.84
CA SER A 7 -4.90 26.87 -10.46
C SER A 7 -4.46 25.49 -10.98
N GLN A 8 -3.78 25.44 -12.13
CA GLN A 8 -3.32 24.16 -12.69
C GLN A 8 -2.10 23.58 -11.97
N GLN A 9 -1.19 24.43 -11.44
CA GLN A 9 -0.02 23.94 -10.70
C GLN A 9 -0.37 23.33 -9.33
N GLN A 10 -1.48 23.76 -8.70
CA GLN A 10 -1.91 23.23 -7.41
C GLN A 10 -2.47 21.80 -7.49
N LEU A 11 -3.03 21.40 -8.63
CA LEU A 11 -3.63 20.07 -8.81
C LEU A 11 -2.60 18.94 -8.89
N PHE A 12 -1.37 19.24 -9.32
CA PHE A 12 -0.27 18.26 -9.38
C PHE A 12 0.46 18.08 -8.04
N ALA A 13 0.44 19.11 -7.17
CA ALA A 13 1.07 19.04 -5.86
C ALA A 13 0.27 18.20 -4.85
N SER A 14 -1.02 17.95 -5.10
CA SER A 14 -1.90 17.19 -4.21
C SER A 14 -1.89 15.68 -4.43
N SER A 15 -1.25 15.17 -5.48
CA SER A 15 -1.21 13.74 -5.81
C SER A 15 0.19 13.14 -5.71
N GLN A 16 1.00 13.67 -4.79
CA GLN A 16 2.28 13.06 -4.47
C GLN A 16 1.99 11.83 -3.60
N ASN A 17 1.88 10.65 -4.24
CA ASN A 17 1.69 9.38 -3.55
C ASN A 17 2.80 9.24 -2.50
N SER A 18 2.47 9.49 -1.24
CA SER A 18 3.44 9.43 -0.16
C SER A 18 3.61 7.98 0.21
N TYR A 19 4.82 7.48 0.02
CA TYR A 19 5.17 6.17 0.50
C TYR A 19 5.69 6.27 1.94
N SER A 20 5.30 5.34 2.80
CA SER A 20 5.78 5.31 4.19
C SER A 20 5.81 3.89 4.74
N TRP A 21 6.73 3.65 5.68
CA TRP A 21 6.79 2.41 6.43
C TRP A 21 5.66 2.36 7.45
N LYS A 22 4.94 1.23 7.48
CA LYS A 22 3.83 0.98 8.39
C LYS A 22 4.05 -0.38 9.06
N SER A 23 3.78 -0.47 10.35
CA SER A 23 3.80 -1.76 11.04
C SER A 23 2.75 -2.69 10.43
N ILE A 24 3.08 -3.98 10.33
CA ILE A 24 2.14 -4.99 9.84
C ILE A 24 0.87 -5.09 10.69
N GLU A 25 0.91 -4.70 11.96
CA GLU A 25 -0.28 -4.70 12.82
C GLU A 25 -1.28 -3.62 12.44
N GLN A 26 -0.84 -2.60 11.68
CA GLN A 26 -1.63 -1.43 11.33
C GLN A 26 -2.19 -1.47 9.90
N ILE A 27 -1.77 -2.43 9.07
CA ILE A 27 -2.26 -2.55 7.70
C ILE A 27 -3.70 -3.03 7.65
N LYS A 28 -4.42 -2.57 6.63
CA LYS A 28 -5.85 -2.89 6.45
C LYS A 28 -6.13 -3.38 5.04
N ARG A 29 -7.20 -4.17 4.92
CA ARG A 29 -7.74 -4.56 3.62
C ARG A 29 -8.01 -3.32 2.77
N GLY A 30 -7.61 -3.39 1.49
CA GLY A 30 -7.79 -2.31 0.52
C GLY A 30 -6.62 -1.33 0.44
N GLU A 31 -5.73 -1.30 1.43
CA GLU A 31 -4.48 -0.52 1.35
C GLU A 31 -3.55 -1.12 0.29
N ILE A 32 -2.67 -0.28 -0.26
CA ILE A 32 -1.63 -0.67 -1.21
C ILE A 32 -0.31 -0.81 -0.45
N ILE A 33 0.32 -1.96 -0.61
CA ILE A 33 1.65 -2.24 -0.06
C ILE A 33 2.63 -2.58 -1.18
N VAL A 34 3.92 -2.44 -0.92
CA VAL A 34 4.96 -2.82 -1.86
C VAL A 34 5.49 -4.21 -1.50
N VAL A 35 5.30 -5.17 -2.40
CA VAL A 35 5.87 -6.52 -2.31
C VAL A 35 6.71 -6.77 -3.54
N GLU A 36 7.96 -7.21 -3.36
CA GLU A 36 8.90 -7.47 -4.48
C GLU A 36 9.01 -6.29 -5.48
N GLN A 37 9.03 -5.04 -4.96
CA GLN A 37 9.08 -3.80 -5.75
C GLN A 37 7.81 -3.50 -6.57
N GLN A 38 6.69 -4.15 -6.24
CA GLN A 38 5.41 -3.95 -6.92
C GLN A 38 4.33 -3.47 -5.96
N ASP A 39 3.53 -2.50 -6.39
CA ASP A 39 2.35 -2.01 -5.67
C ASP A 39 1.23 -3.05 -5.77
N VAL A 40 0.88 -3.68 -4.64
CA VAL A 40 -0.19 -4.68 -4.56
C VAL A 40 -1.30 -4.25 -3.60
N LYS A 41 -2.55 -4.52 -3.97
CA LYS A 41 -3.71 -4.21 -3.14
C LYS A 41 -3.99 -5.36 -2.17
N ILE A 42 -4.08 -5.06 -0.88
CA ILE A 42 -4.41 -6.05 0.13
C ILE A 42 -5.87 -6.52 -0.03
N LEU A 43 -6.06 -7.83 -0.16
CA LEU A 43 -7.36 -8.50 -0.19
C LEU A 43 -7.84 -8.89 1.21
N GLY A 44 -6.92 -9.20 2.13
CA GLY A 44 -7.25 -9.60 3.50
C GLY A 44 -6.02 -9.68 4.39
N VAL A 45 -6.23 -9.45 5.69
CA VAL A 45 -5.23 -9.51 6.74
C VAL A 45 -5.81 -10.35 7.87
N ARG A 46 -5.12 -11.41 8.30
CA ARG A 46 -5.52 -12.22 9.46
C ARG A 46 -4.34 -12.46 10.37
N LYS A 47 -4.58 -12.42 11.68
CA LYS A 47 -3.59 -12.85 12.67
C LYS A 47 -3.61 -14.37 12.79
N ASP A 48 -2.44 -14.99 12.80
CA ASP A 48 -2.24 -16.43 12.90
C ASP A 48 -1.10 -16.70 13.89
N GLY A 49 -1.46 -16.83 15.18
CA GLY A 49 -0.50 -16.85 16.27
C GLY A 49 0.29 -15.55 16.39
N ASP A 50 1.63 -15.67 16.32
CA ASP A 50 2.58 -14.54 16.35
C ASP A 50 2.83 -13.93 14.97
N TYR A 51 2.15 -14.44 13.94
CA TYR A 51 2.29 -14.00 12.56
C TYR A 51 1.04 -13.26 12.07
N TRP A 52 1.24 -12.48 11.04
CA TRP A 52 0.19 -11.86 10.23
C TRP A 52 0.25 -12.46 8.83
N LEU A 53 -0.85 -13.07 8.42
CA LEU A 53 -1.01 -13.51 7.04
C LEU A 53 -1.74 -12.45 6.23
N VAL A 54 -1.06 -11.94 5.22
CA VAL A 54 -1.58 -10.95 4.28
C VAL A 54 -1.84 -11.63 2.95
N SER A 55 -3.01 -11.39 2.39
CA SER A 55 -3.38 -11.84 1.05
C SER A 55 -3.52 -10.67 0.10
N TYR A 56 -3.03 -10.83 -1.13
CA TYR A 56 -3.07 -9.84 -2.19
C TYR A 56 -3.18 -10.53 -3.55
N THR A 57 -3.49 -9.78 -4.61
CA THR A 57 -3.39 -10.29 -6.00
C THR A 57 -1.99 -10.00 -6.52
N ASP A 58 -1.29 -11.02 -7.00
CA ASP A 58 -0.04 -10.88 -7.75
C ASP A 58 -0.33 -10.17 -9.09
N PRO A 59 0.28 -9.01 -9.35
CA PRO A 59 -0.04 -8.22 -10.53
C PRO A 59 0.60 -8.79 -11.81
N LEU A 60 1.45 -9.81 -11.74
CA LEU A 60 2.04 -10.46 -12.91
C LEU A 60 1.14 -11.54 -13.51
N ASN A 61 0.35 -12.22 -12.68
CA ASN A 61 -0.41 -13.41 -13.08
C ASN A 61 -1.87 -13.45 -12.57
N ASP A 62 -2.34 -12.37 -11.93
CA ASP A 62 -3.68 -12.21 -11.39
C ASP A 62 -4.10 -13.29 -10.37
N LYS A 63 -3.14 -14.01 -9.77
CA LYS A 63 -3.43 -15.01 -8.75
C LYS A 63 -3.46 -14.39 -7.38
N LYS A 64 -4.33 -14.93 -6.51
CA LYS A 64 -4.29 -14.63 -5.08
C LYS A 64 -3.03 -15.26 -4.48
N MET A 65 -2.22 -14.45 -3.83
CA MET A 65 -1.08 -14.86 -3.03
C MET A 65 -1.36 -14.64 -1.55
N GLU A 66 -0.68 -15.40 -0.70
CA GLU A 66 -0.68 -15.23 0.75
C GLU A 66 0.77 -15.21 1.24
N GLN A 67 1.11 -14.25 2.10
CA GLN A 67 2.45 -14.09 2.66
C GLN A 67 2.37 -13.89 4.17
N LEU A 68 3.26 -14.58 4.90
CA LEU A 68 3.41 -14.47 6.34
C LEU A 68 4.42 -13.37 6.69
N TYR A 69 4.09 -12.63 7.75
CA TYR A 69 4.92 -11.59 8.35
C TYR A 69 4.98 -11.82 9.86
N ASN A 70 6.11 -11.53 10.48
CA ASN A 70 6.23 -11.47 11.94
C ASN A 70 5.51 -10.22 12.45
N ALA A 71 4.99 -10.24 13.70
CA ALA A 71 4.35 -9.07 14.30
C ALA A 71 5.24 -7.81 14.36
N THR A 72 6.57 -7.98 14.36
CA THR A 72 7.55 -6.88 14.35
C THR A 72 7.85 -6.33 12.97
N ASP A 73 7.31 -6.94 11.90
CA ASP A 73 7.62 -6.54 10.53
C ASP A 73 6.93 -5.22 10.17
N PHE A 74 7.58 -4.51 9.25
CA PHE A 74 7.08 -3.29 8.64
C PHE A 74 6.98 -3.50 7.14
N VAL A 75 5.93 -2.94 6.54
CA VAL A 75 5.72 -2.95 5.09
C VAL A 75 5.68 -1.53 4.58
N TYR A 76 6.13 -1.36 3.34
CA TYR A 76 6.07 -0.07 2.68
C TYR A 76 4.68 0.11 2.09
N THR A 77 4.03 1.21 2.42
CA THR A 77 2.63 1.48 2.07
C THR A 77 2.54 2.73 1.22
N LYS A 78 1.53 2.77 0.35
CA LYS A 78 1.22 3.91 -0.50
C LYS A 78 -0.13 4.48 -0.07
N ALA A 79 -0.14 5.77 0.28
CA ALA A 79 -1.35 6.52 0.64
C ALA A 79 -2.19 6.87 -0.59
#